data_AF-A0A369BEM0-F1
#
_entry.id   AF-A0A369BEM0-F1
#
_cell.length_a   1.000
_cell.length_b   1.000
_cell.length_c   1.000
_cell.angle_alpha   90.00
_cell.angle_beta   90.00
_cell.angle_gamma   90.00
#
_symmetry.space_group_name_H-M   'P 1'
#
loop_
_entity.id
_entity.type
_entity.pdbx_description
1 polymer ?
#
loop_
_entity_poly.entity_id
_entity_poly.type
_entity_poly.pdbx_seq_one_letter_code
_entity_poly.pdbx_strand_id
1 'polypeptide(L)'
;MSENSFFKALSFFGKKSAEAKIKGPANHPSAEEGATLLTNRDRFNRAIGFAITFKNSEEGLRFIIQALAREHQSRLISRLILGEHNYHGGGNSHAASFDKLFFPLNEAVTPDGNRASNLLVGKNTYAGKLNLKRDPLISSPWNVGRLKRAIHNIRADDWQPDGNHDYEIYYPQRLGLVIGGTHSSSIGIVNAEDVYVSGCTEYDMGILFRYVHTDGEWYYTSHDNKPFHKVEFIEFAIIYEIGKLMSNVPVISYIPPKDPYADNPVVQEINRLCSSRNDSE
;
A
#
# COMPACT_ATOMS: atom_id res chain seq x y z
N MET A 1 29.94 -12.18 -39.35
CA MET A 1 28.71 -12.10 -38.54
C MET A 1 28.73 -10.74 -37.86
N SER A 2 27.70 -9.94 -38.12
CA SER A 2 27.72 -8.48 -38.08
C SER A 2 27.28 -7.89 -36.75
N GLU A 3 28.16 -7.12 -36.10
CA GLU A 3 27.78 -6.03 -35.21
C GLU A 3 27.54 -4.77 -36.06
N ASN A 4 26.28 -4.44 -36.38
CA ASN A 4 25.87 -3.07 -36.75
C ASN A 4 24.37 -2.96 -37.05
N SER A 5 23.52 -3.05 -36.02
CA SER A 5 22.10 -2.72 -36.17
C SER A 5 21.49 -1.88 -35.04
N PHE A 6 22.25 -1.48 -34.00
CA PHE A 6 21.68 -0.74 -32.87
C PHE A 6 21.86 0.80 -32.94
N PHE A 7 22.75 1.32 -33.79
CA PHE A 7 23.06 2.76 -33.86
C PHE A 7 22.42 3.54 -35.03
N LYS A 8 21.50 2.92 -35.80
CA LYS A 8 20.87 3.57 -36.96
C LYS A 8 19.55 4.31 -36.69
N ALA A 9 19.06 4.35 -35.45
CA ALA A 9 17.78 4.99 -35.12
C ALA A 9 17.88 6.39 -34.49
N LEU A 10 19.08 6.94 -34.27
CA LEU A 10 19.29 8.20 -33.54
C LEU A 10 19.82 9.37 -34.37
N SER A 11 19.84 9.25 -35.71
CA SER A 11 20.33 10.30 -36.62
C SER A 11 19.25 11.05 -37.41
N PHE A 12 17.96 10.89 -37.07
CA PHE A 12 16.87 11.46 -37.87
C PHE A 12 16.31 12.82 -37.40
N PHE A 13 16.87 13.46 -36.36
CA PHE A 13 16.44 14.79 -35.94
C PHE A 13 17.53 15.83 -36.12
N GLY A 14 17.56 16.47 -37.30
CA GLY A 14 18.54 17.51 -37.60
C GLY A 14 18.37 18.26 -38.92
N LYS A 15 17.30 19.08 -39.02
CA LYS A 15 17.15 20.30 -39.86
C LYS A 15 17.05 20.17 -41.41
N LYS A 16 15.87 20.51 -41.96
CA LYS A 16 15.55 21.84 -42.57
C LYS A 16 14.11 21.89 -43.12
N SER A 17 13.61 23.12 -43.19
CA SER A 17 12.24 23.59 -43.44
C SER A 17 11.68 23.36 -44.85
N ALA A 18 10.36 23.22 -44.96
CA ALA A 18 9.56 23.89 -45.99
C ALA A 18 8.13 24.13 -45.46
N GLU A 19 7.63 25.33 -45.70
CA GLU A 19 6.31 25.82 -45.30
C GLU A 19 5.20 25.06 -46.04
N ALA A 20 4.25 24.49 -45.29
CA ALA A 20 2.97 24.06 -45.83
C ALA A 20 1.87 24.60 -44.91
N LYS A 21 1.10 25.57 -45.41
CA LYS A 21 -0.13 26.07 -44.78
C LYS A 21 -1.15 24.94 -44.71
N ILE A 22 -1.27 24.29 -43.56
CA ILE A 22 -2.40 23.43 -43.23
C ILE A 22 -3.34 24.24 -42.34
N LYS A 23 -4.56 24.50 -42.85
CA LYS A 23 -5.65 25.12 -42.09
C LYS A 23 -5.89 24.30 -40.83
N GLY A 24 -5.76 24.92 -39.66
CA GLY A 24 -5.99 24.27 -38.38
C GLY A 24 -7.41 23.72 -38.29
N PRO A 25 -7.63 22.52 -37.73
CA PRO A 25 -8.95 22.09 -37.34
C PRO A 25 -9.48 23.05 -36.26
N ALA A 26 -10.75 23.39 -36.39
CA ALA A 26 -11.50 24.26 -35.51
C ALA A 26 -11.28 23.91 -34.03
N ASN A 27 -11.28 24.94 -33.19
CA ASN A 27 -11.27 24.89 -31.73
C ASN A 27 -12.02 23.66 -31.19
N HIS A 28 -11.28 22.60 -30.86
CA HIS A 28 -11.71 21.67 -29.84
C HIS A 28 -11.62 22.41 -28.52
N PRO A 29 -12.69 22.44 -27.70
CA PRO A 29 -12.56 22.93 -26.34
C PRO A 29 -11.46 22.11 -25.66
N SER A 30 -10.49 22.81 -25.09
CA SER A 30 -9.47 22.27 -24.21
C SER A 30 -10.15 21.41 -23.16
N ALA A 31 -9.83 20.11 -23.15
CA ALA A 31 -10.20 19.19 -22.07
C ALA A 31 -9.38 19.48 -20.80
N GLU A 32 -9.33 20.75 -20.38
CA GLU A 32 -8.79 21.24 -19.11
C GLU A 32 -9.91 21.85 -18.26
N GLU A 33 -11.12 21.27 -18.31
CA GLU A 33 -12.16 21.53 -17.31
C GLU A 33 -12.02 20.52 -16.16
N GLY A 34 -11.29 20.92 -15.12
CA GLY A 34 -11.69 20.68 -13.73
C GLY A 34 -11.64 19.26 -13.17
N ALA A 35 -10.52 18.53 -13.31
CA ALA A 35 -10.27 17.40 -12.40
C ALA A 35 -9.93 17.95 -11.00
N THR A 36 -10.94 18.15 -10.16
CA THR A 36 -10.74 18.43 -8.73
C THR A 36 -9.93 17.28 -8.12
N LEU A 37 -8.72 17.58 -7.64
CA LEU A 37 -7.92 16.63 -6.87
C LEU A 37 -8.76 16.15 -5.68
N LEU A 38 -9.05 14.85 -5.62
CA LEU A 38 -9.78 14.25 -4.52
C LEU A 38 -9.02 14.49 -3.21
N THR A 39 -9.73 14.93 -2.16
CA THR A 39 -9.14 15.04 -0.83
C THR A 39 -8.78 13.66 -0.28
N ASN A 40 -7.95 13.60 0.76
CA ASN A 40 -7.68 12.32 1.43
C ASN A 40 -8.97 11.69 1.95
N ARG A 41 -9.87 12.49 2.54
CA ARG A 41 -11.17 12.01 3.00
C ARG A 41 -12.02 11.44 1.85
N ASP A 42 -12.03 12.08 0.68
CA ASP A 42 -12.74 11.55 -0.50
C ASP A 42 -12.16 10.22 -0.98
N ARG A 43 -10.83 10.11 -1.05
CA ARG A 43 -10.13 8.88 -1.43
C ARG A 43 -10.42 7.75 -0.43
N PHE A 44 -10.36 8.07 0.86
CA PHE A 44 -10.67 7.14 1.94
C PHE A 44 -12.11 6.64 1.88
N ASN A 45 -13.09 7.54 1.81
CA ASN A 45 -14.51 7.17 1.75
C ASN A 45 -14.82 6.29 0.54
N ARG A 46 -14.24 6.59 -0.63
CA ARG A 46 -14.38 5.76 -1.83
C ARG A 46 -13.79 4.37 -1.63
N ALA A 47 -12.59 4.28 -1.08
CA ALA A 47 -11.91 3.00 -0.87
C ALA A 47 -12.62 2.13 0.19
N ILE A 48 -13.09 2.73 1.28
CA ILE A 48 -13.87 2.03 2.31
C ILE A 48 -15.23 1.59 1.76
N GLY A 49 -15.92 2.46 1.01
CA GLY A 49 -17.17 2.10 0.33
C GLY A 49 -16.99 0.90 -0.60
N PHE A 50 -15.90 0.87 -1.37
CA PHE A 50 -15.53 -0.28 -2.19
C PHE A 50 -15.20 -1.53 -1.35
N ALA A 51 -14.43 -1.40 -0.28
CA ALA A 51 -14.09 -2.54 0.59
C ALA A 51 -15.33 -3.17 1.26
N ILE A 52 -16.34 -2.36 1.63
CA ILE A 52 -17.58 -2.83 2.25
C ILE A 52 -18.36 -3.79 1.31
N THR A 53 -18.25 -3.65 -0.02
CA THR A 53 -18.90 -4.59 -0.95
C THR A 53 -18.32 -6.00 -0.83
N PHE A 54 -17.13 -6.15 -0.23
CA PHE A 54 -16.44 -7.40 0.04
C PHE A 54 -16.43 -7.78 1.53
N LYS A 55 -17.26 -7.17 2.38
CA LYS A 55 -17.24 -7.42 3.85
C LYS A 55 -17.38 -8.90 4.26
N ASN A 56 -17.99 -9.73 3.41
CA ASN A 56 -18.17 -11.17 3.61
C ASN A 56 -17.15 -12.02 2.84
N SER A 57 -16.18 -11.40 2.16
CA SER A 57 -15.14 -12.07 1.35
C SER A 57 -13.77 -11.67 1.89
N GLU A 58 -13.17 -12.55 2.69
CA GLU A 58 -11.81 -12.34 3.19
C GLU A 58 -10.82 -12.17 2.04
N GLU A 59 -10.95 -12.95 0.97
CA GLU A 59 -10.11 -12.85 -0.23
C GLU A 59 -10.24 -11.48 -0.90
N GLY A 60 -11.46 -10.96 -1.05
CA GLY A 60 -11.69 -9.63 -1.62
C GLY A 60 -11.06 -8.51 -0.80
N LEU A 61 -11.20 -8.56 0.54
CA LEU A 61 -10.55 -7.59 1.43
C LEU A 61 -9.02 -7.70 1.38
N ARG A 62 -8.47 -8.92 1.35
CA ARG A 62 -7.03 -9.17 1.20
C ARG A 62 -6.48 -8.65 -0.12
N PHE A 63 -7.23 -8.80 -1.21
CA PHE A 63 -6.84 -8.24 -2.51
C PHE A 63 -6.71 -6.71 -2.45
N ILE A 64 -7.65 -6.02 -1.82
CA ILE A 64 -7.61 -4.55 -1.67
C ILE A 64 -6.41 -4.12 -0.84
N ILE A 65 -6.18 -4.78 0.31
CA ILE A 65 -4.99 -4.53 1.15
C ILE A 65 -3.71 -4.71 0.33
N GLN A 66 -3.63 -5.80 -0.44
CA GLN A 66 -2.45 -6.10 -1.24
C GLN A 66 -2.20 -5.05 -2.33
N ALA A 67 -3.24 -4.59 -3.02
CA ALA A 67 -3.11 -3.54 -4.03
C ALA A 67 -2.57 -2.24 -3.43
N LEU A 68 -3.13 -1.79 -2.31
CA LEU A 68 -2.71 -0.57 -1.61
C LEU A 68 -1.27 -0.67 -1.06
N ALA A 69 -0.94 -1.79 -0.41
CA ALA A 69 0.39 -2.01 0.13
C ALA A 69 1.47 -2.05 -0.97
N ARG A 70 1.18 -2.70 -2.12
CA ARG A 70 2.12 -2.79 -3.24
C ARG A 70 2.38 -1.44 -3.93
N GLU A 71 1.36 -0.59 -4.02
CA GLU A 71 1.54 0.79 -4.51
C GLU A 71 2.55 1.53 -3.62
N HIS A 72 2.36 1.48 -2.31
CA HIS A 72 3.27 2.13 -1.37
C HIS A 72 4.68 1.53 -1.41
N GLN A 73 4.80 0.20 -1.44
CA GLN A 73 6.08 -0.49 -1.56
C GLN A 73 6.87 -0.04 -2.80
N SER A 74 6.18 0.06 -3.94
CA SER A 74 6.78 0.52 -5.20
C SER A 74 7.26 1.97 -5.10
N ARG A 75 6.51 2.83 -4.42
CA ARG A 75 6.91 4.23 -4.16
C ARG A 75 8.15 4.32 -3.29
N LEU A 76 8.27 3.52 -2.22
CA LEU A 76 9.46 3.54 -1.36
C LEU A 76 10.74 3.21 -2.16
N ILE A 77 10.69 2.16 -2.97
CA ILE A 77 11.82 1.76 -3.83
C ILE A 77 12.12 2.86 -4.87
N SER A 78 11.09 3.37 -5.54
CA SER A 78 11.25 4.37 -6.60
C SER A 78 11.86 5.66 -6.08
N ARG A 79 11.42 6.15 -4.91
CA ARG A 79 11.98 7.35 -4.26
C ARG A 79 13.47 7.20 -3.93
N LEU A 80 13.89 6.03 -3.49
CA LEU A 80 15.32 5.74 -3.26
C LEU A 80 16.11 5.80 -4.58
N ILE A 81 15.58 5.20 -5.65
CA ILE A 81 16.21 5.20 -6.98
C ILE A 81 16.32 6.62 -7.55
N LEU A 82 15.28 7.42 -7.39
CA LEU A 82 15.22 8.83 -7.82
C LEU A 82 16.07 9.76 -6.94
N GLY A 83 16.64 9.26 -5.84
CA GLY A 83 17.47 10.03 -4.92
C GLY A 83 16.68 10.98 -4.02
N GLU A 84 15.35 10.85 -3.98
CA GLU A 84 14.46 11.63 -3.10
C GLU A 84 14.64 11.25 -1.62
N HIS A 85 15.15 10.05 -1.36
CA HIS A 85 15.51 9.58 -0.03
C HIS A 85 16.83 8.82 -0.09
N ASN A 86 17.92 9.41 0.42
CA ASN A 86 19.15 8.70 0.70
C ASN A 86 19.52 8.95 2.17
N TYR A 87 19.35 7.95 3.03
CA TYR A 87 19.79 8.04 4.41
C TYR A 87 21.25 7.57 4.49
N HIS A 88 22.18 8.51 4.64
CA HIS A 88 23.57 8.22 4.98
C HIS A 88 23.69 7.93 6.47
N GLY A 89 23.20 6.76 6.88
CA GLY A 89 23.25 6.29 8.26
C GLY A 89 22.22 5.19 8.44
N GLY A 90 22.63 4.01 8.94
CA GLY A 90 21.77 2.83 9.08
C GLY A 90 20.60 2.96 10.05
N GLY A 91 20.25 4.18 10.48
CA GLY A 91 19.29 4.46 11.55
C GLY A 91 17.86 4.76 11.11
N ASN A 92 17.52 4.73 9.81
CA ASN A 92 16.14 5.01 9.35
C ASN A 92 15.57 3.96 8.37
N SER A 93 15.64 2.68 8.75
CA SER A 93 14.70 1.65 8.28
C SER A 93 13.24 1.92 8.68
N HIS A 94 12.97 2.97 9.46
CA HIS A 94 11.68 3.34 10.04
C HIS A 94 10.54 3.65 9.06
N ALA A 95 10.78 3.90 7.77
CA ALA A 95 9.65 4.22 6.87
C ALA A 95 8.69 3.02 6.66
N ALA A 96 9.14 1.81 7.00
CA ALA A 96 8.31 0.60 7.04
C ALA A 96 7.96 0.16 8.47
N SER A 97 7.96 1.06 9.47
CA SER A 97 7.53 0.73 10.83
C SER A 97 6.07 1.08 11.07
N PHE A 98 5.44 0.45 12.06
CA PHE A 98 4.06 0.74 12.44
C PHE A 98 3.82 2.23 12.71
N ASP A 99 4.70 2.85 13.51
CA ASP A 99 4.61 4.27 13.89
C ASP A 99 4.56 5.22 12.70
N LYS A 100 5.22 4.86 11.59
CA LYS A 100 5.26 5.67 10.38
C LYS A 100 4.11 5.40 9.44
N LEU A 101 3.70 4.14 9.32
CA LEU A 101 2.64 3.76 8.40
C LEU A 101 1.26 4.10 8.95
N PHE A 102 1.07 4.02 10.27
CA PHE A 102 -0.20 4.28 10.94
C PHE A 102 -0.11 5.51 11.85
N PHE A 103 0.24 5.30 13.11
CA PHE A 103 0.31 6.33 14.15
C PHE A 103 1.25 5.88 15.28
N PRO A 104 1.75 6.81 16.12
CA PRO A 104 2.74 6.48 17.14
C PRO A 104 2.17 5.57 18.23
N LEU A 105 2.88 4.48 18.50
CA LEU A 105 2.57 3.49 19.52
C LEU A 105 2.66 4.03 20.95
N ASN A 106 3.31 5.18 21.13
CA ASN A 106 3.43 5.90 22.40
C ASN A 106 2.13 6.63 22.81
N GLU A 107 1.22 6.88 21.87
CA GLU A 107 0.00 7.66 22.14
C GLU A 107 -0.97 6.92 23.07
N ALA A 108 -1.53 7.64 24.03
CA ALA A 108 -2.59 7.15 24.92
C ALA A 108 -3.92 7.09 24.14
N VAL A 109 -4.51 5.90 24.04
CA VAL A 109 -5.69 5.66 23.18
C VAL A 109 -6.92 5.19 23.94
N THR A 110 -6.76 4.82 25.21
CA THR A 110 -7.85 4.37 26.08
C THR A 110 -8.24 5.43 27.11
N PRO A 111 -9.46 5.36 27.69
CA PRO A 111 -9.89 6.28 28.75
C PRO A 111 -9.00 6.27 30.01
N ASP A 112 -8.40 5.13 30.31
CA ASP A 112 -7.49 4.92 31.45
C ASP A 112 -6.03 5.25 31.13
N GLY A 113 -5.75 5.75 29.92
CA GLY A 113 -4.44 6.24 29.52
C GLY A 113 -3.46 5.18 29.02
N ASN A 114 -3.92 3.96 28.75
CA ASN A 114 -3.09 2.93 28.10
C ASN A 114 -2.72 3.37 26.70
N ARG A 115 -1.47 3.08 26.34
CA ARG A 115 -0.88 3.43 25.05
C ARG A 115 -1.19 2.38 24.01
N ALA A 116 -1.12 2.76 22.73
CA ALA A 116 -1.31 1.82 21.64
C ALA A 116 -0.34 0.62 21.71
N SER A 117 0.91 0.84 22.14
CA SER A 117 1.89 -0.23 22.40
C SER A 117 1.45 -1.22 23.48
N ASN A 118 0.69 -0.78 24.48
CA ASN A 118 0.17 -1.67 25.53
C ASN A 118 -0.93 -2.59 25.00
N LEU A 119 -1.66 -2.15 23.97
CA LEU A 119 -2.77 -2.91 23.36
C LEU A 119 -2.30 -3.81 22.21
N LEU A 120 -1.17 -3.49 21.59
CA LEU A 120 -0.57 -4.28 20.53
C LEU A 120 0.20 -5.45 21.15
N VAL A 121 -0.52 -6.52 21.46
CA VAL A 121 0.07 -7.71 22.09
C VAL A 121 0.83 -8.51 21.04
N GLY A 122 2.16 -8.47 21.12
CA GLY A 122 3.02 -9.35 20.34
C GLY A 122 2.86 -10.80 20.79
N LYS A 123 2.44 -11.66 19.87
CA LYS A 123 2.65 -13.10 19.99
C LYS A 123 4.04 -13.36 19.42
N ASN A 124 5.02 -13.58 20.30
CA ASN A 124 6.34 -14.11 19.91
C ASN A 124 6.23 -15.60 19.55
N THR A 125 5.34 -15.90 18.61
CA THR A 125 5.20 -17.18 17.97
C THR A 125 6.08 -17.14 16.74
N TYR A 126 7.31 -17.67 16.82
CA TYR A 126 8.18 -17.93 15.65
C TYR A 126 7.53 -18.87 14.58
N ALA A 127 6.24 -19.18 14.73
CA ALA A 127 5.40 -19.90 13.79
C ALA A 127 4.83 -19.00 12.68
N GLY A 128 4.88 -17.67 12.82
CA GLY A 128 4.45 -16.75 11.79
C GLY A 128 5.21 -16.97 10.48
N LYS A 129 4.46 -17.08 9.38
CA LYS A 129 5.00 -17.23 8.03
C LYS A 129 4.43 -16.16 7.11
N LEU A 130 5.28 -15.54 6.29
CA LEU A 130 4.88 -14.65 5.20
C LEU A 130 5.39 -15.18 3.87
N ASN A 131 4.67 -14.93 2.80
CA ASN A 131 5.09 -15.23 1.44
C ASN A 131 5.33 -13.94 0.66
N LEU A 132 6.53 -13.78 0.08
CA LEU A 132 6.92 -12.53 -0.59
C LEU A 132 6.09 -12.19 -1.84
N LYS A 133 5.54 -13.21 -2.49
CA LYS A 133 4.64 -13.07 -3.65
C LYS A 133 3.21 -12.75 -3.24
N ARG A 134 2.71 -13.38 -2.18
CA ARG A 134 1.26 -13.43 -1.91
C ARG A 134 0.82 -12.49 -0.81
N ASP A 135 1.65 -12.24 0.19
CA ASP A 135 1.29 -11.37 1.30
C ASP A 135 1.57 -9.90 0.94
N PRO A 136 0.86 -8.94 1.55
CA PRO A 136 1.21 -7.53 1.49
C PRO A 136 2.44 -7.28 2.38
N LEU A 137 3.62 -7.04 1.78
CA LEU A 137 4.83 -6.71 2.52
C LEU A 137 5.35 -5.32 2.19
N ILE A 138 5.80 -4.62 3.24
CA ILE A 138 6.47 -3.32 3.12
C ILE A 138 7.91 -3.46 3.59
N SER A 139 8.83 -3.11 2.70
CA SER A 139 10.26 -3.05 2.95
C SER A 139 10.79 -1.70 2.52
N SER A 140 11.46 -1.01 3.44
CA SER A 140 12.05 0.30 3.17
C SER A 140 13.57 0.19 3.00
N PRO A 141 14.08 -0.04 1.77
CA PRO A 141 15.50 0.09 1.52
C PRO A 141 15.90 1.56 1.70
N TRP A 142 17.03 1.81 2.34
CA TRP A 142 17.43 3.17 2.76
C TRP A 142 18.75 3.65 2.13
N ASN A 143 19.37 2.80 1.31
CA ASN A 143 20.69 3.06 0.71
C ASN A 143 20.73 2.51 -0.71
N VAL A 144 20.89 3.41 -1.68
CA VAL A 144 20.88 3.06 -3.10
C VAL A 144 22.04 2.15 -3.49
N GLY A 145 23.21 2.28 -2.85
CA GLY A 145 24.36 1.42 -3.09
C GLY A 145 24.13 -0.03 -2.63
N ARG A 146 23.52 -0.22 -1.45
CA ARG A 146 23.12 -1.55 -0.96
C ARG A 146 21.99 -2.14 -1.80
N LEU A 147 21.01 -1.33 -2.21
CA LEU A 147 19.96 -1.78 -3.11
C LEU A 147 20.55 -2.23 -4.46
N LYS A 148 21.43 -1.42 -5.07
CA LYS A 148 22.14 -1.76 -6.31
C LYS A 148 22.89 -3.08 -6.18
N ARG A 149 23.61 -3.30 -5.06
CA ARG A 149 24.30 -4.57 -4.80
C ARG A 149 23.32 -5.74 -4.69
N ALA A 150 22.21 -5.56 -3.99
CA ALA A 150 21.17 -6.59 -3.88
C ALA A 150 20.60 -6.96 -5.26
N ILE A 151 20.30 -5.96 -6.11
CA ILE A 151 19.86 -6.18 -7.50
C ILE A 151 20.87 -7.02 -8.30
N HIS A 152 22.18 -6.75 -8.16
CA HIS A 152 23.18 -7.52 -8.90
C HIS A 152 23.33 -8.95 -8.40
N ASN A 153 23.29 -9.17 -7.09
CA ASN A 153 23.56 -10.48 -6.50
C ASN A 153 22.36 -11.43 -6.62
N ILE A 154 21.15 -10.95 -6.32
CA ILE A 154 19.92 -11.79 -6.29
C ILE A 154 19.34 -12.01 -7.71
N ARG A 155 19.88 -11.34 -8.74
CA ARG A 155 19.55 -11.71 -10.13
C ARG A 155 20.37 -12.88 -10.65
N ALA A 156 21.47 -13.23 -9.98
CA ALA A 156 22.33 -14.35 -10.32
C ALA A 156 21.95 -15.63 -9.55
N ASP A 157 21.45 -15.47 -8.32
CA ASP A 157 21.03 -16.54 -7.43
C ASP A 157 19.58 -16.35 -7.00
N ASP A 158 18.81 -17.43 -6.82
CA ASP A 158 17.44 -17.35 -6.28
C ASP A 158 17.45 -16.62 -4.91
N TRP A 159 16.47 -15.76 -4.66
CA TRP A 159 16.35 -15.08 -3.37
C TRP A 159 16.12 -16.11 -2.25
N GLN A 160 16.90 -16.01 -1.16
CA GLN A 160 16.75 -16.86 0.01
C GLN A 160 16.79 -16.03 1.30
N PRO A 161 16.01 -16.41 2.33
CA PRO A 161 16.13 -15.80 3.64
C PRO A 161 17.47 -16.18 4.28
N ASP A 162 18.03 -15.24 5.03
CA ASP A 162 19.23 -15.38 5.83
C ASP A 162 19.02 -14.79 7.23
N GLY A 163 20.00 -14.95 8.13
CA GLY A 163 19.89 -14.51 9.54
C GLY A 163 19.84 -13.00 9.76
N ASN A 164 19.97 -12.17 8.72
CA ASN A 164 19.81 -10.72 8.82
C ASN A 164 18.37 -10.27 8.47
N HIS A 165 17.50 -11.20 8.07
CA HIS A 165 16.11 -10.90 7.77
C HIS A 165 15.24 -11.02 9.03
N ASP A 166 14.44 -9.98 9.27
CA ASP A 166 13.53 -9.91 10.42
C ASP A 166 12.21 -9.26 9.97
N TYR A 167 11.10 -9.80 10.43
CA TYR A 167 9.77 -9.51 9.91
C TYR A 167 8.73 -9.45 11.03
N GLU A 168 7.82 -8.50 10.90
CA GLU A 168 6.62 -8.39 11.72
C GLU A 168 5.37 -8.67 10.88
N ILE A 169 4.36 -9.33 11.43
CA ILE A 169 3.06 -9.59 10.79
C ILE A 169 1.95 -8.96 11.62
N TYR A 170 1.13 -8.12 11.00
CA TYR A 170 0.00 -7.46 11.65
C TYR A 170 -1.33 -8.07 11.18
N TYR A 171 -2.08 -8.64 12.13
CA TYR A 171 -3.37 -9.27 11.89
C TYR A 171 -4.53 -8.33 12.25
N PRO A 172 -5.69 -8.47 11.57
CA PRO A 172 -6.09 -9.52 10.61
C PRO A 172 -5.65 -9.30 9.16
N GLN A 173 -5.17 -8.11 8.80
CA GLN A 173 -4.80 -7.75 7.43
C GLN A 173 -3.69 -8.62 6.87
N ARG A 174 -2.88 -9.24 7.76
CA ARG A 174 -1.70 -10.03 7.44
C ARG A 174 -0.68 -9.17 6.66
N LEU A 175 -0.55 -7.93 7.10
CA LEU A 175 0.44 -6.97 6.60
C LEU A 175 1.80 -7.28 7.20
N GLY A 176 2.77 -7.58 6.34
CA GLY A 176 4.14 -7.82 6.72
C GLY A 176 4.99 -6.55 6.68
N LEU A 177 5.75 -6.28 7.73
CA LEU A 177 6.76 -5.22 7.76
C LEU A 177 8.16 -5.85 7.84
N VAL A 178 9.07 -5.41 6.98
CA VAL A 178 10.46 -5.88 6.97
C VAL A 178 11.30 -4.98 7.86
N ILE A 179 11.78 -5.52 8.98
CA ILE A 179 12.60 -4.81 9.97
C ILE A 179 14.09 -4.99 9.66
N GLY A 180 14.48 -6.24 9.36
CA GLY A 180 15.83 -6.64 8.99
C GLY A 180 15.95 -7.07 7.53
N GLY A 181 17.10 -6.86 6.91
CA GLY A 181 17.32 -7.31 5.52
C GLY A 181 16.54 -6.52 4.45
N THR A 182 16.20 -5.25 4.72
CA THR A 182 15.28 -4.48 3.86
C THR A 182 15.69 -4.39 2.39
N HIS A 183 16.98 -4.28 2.07
CA HIS A 183 17.44 -4.23 0.68
C HIS A 183 17.22 -5.53 -0.08
N SER A 184 17.56 -6.67 0.52
CA SER A 184 17.40 -7.99 -0.11
C SER A 184 15.93 -8.37 -0.17
N SER A 185 15.15 -8.19 0.91
CA SER A 185 13.70 -8.46 0.88
C SER A 185 12.98 -7.62 -0.17
N SER A 186 13.39 -6.37 -0.39
CA SER A 186 12.81 -5.55 -1.47
C SER A 186 12.96 -6.19 -2.84
N ILE A 187 14.07 -6.87 -3.12
CA ILE A 187 14.27 -7.59 -4.39
C ILE A 187 13.33 -8.79 -4.47
N GLY A 188 13.23 -9.59 -3.41
CA GLY A 188 12.33 -10.74 -3.37
C GLY A 188 10.85 -10.34 -3.54
N ILE A 189 10.44 -9.22 -2.94
CA ILE A 189 9.09 -8.67 -3.10
C ILE A 189 8.85 -8.20 -4.55
N VAL A 190 9.78 -7.45 -5.14
CA VAL A 190 9.65 -6.95 -6.53
C VAL A 190 9.62 -8.09 -7.55
N ASN A 191 10.45 -9.11 -7.35
CA ASN A 191 10.46 -10.31 -8.20
C ASN A 191 9.24 -11.21 -7.97
N ALA A 192 8.45 -10.94 -6.93
CA ALA A 192 7.32 -11.77 -6.51
C ALA A 192 7.75 -13.24 -6.28
N GLU A 193 8.84 -13.42 -5.53
CA GLU A 193 9.38 -14.74 -5.19
C GLU A 193 8.36 -15.55 -4.38
N ASP A 194 8.04 -16.77 -4.82
CA ASP A 194 7.07 -17.64 -4.13
C ASP A 194 7.75 -18.41 -2.96
N VAL A 195 8.40 -17.65 -2.07
CA VAL A 195 9.16 -18.15 -0.93
C VAL A 195 8.47 -17.73 0.36
N TYR A 196 8.38 -18.67 1.31
CA TYR A 196 7.91 -18.39 2.65
C TYR A 196 9.08 -18.04 3.57
N VAL A 197 9.01 -16.88 4.21
CA VAL A 197 9.85 -16.53 5.36
C VAL A 197 9.16 -16.98 6.64
N SER A 198 9.91 -17.55 7.57
CA SER A 198 9.41 -18.04 8.87
C SER A 198 10.07 -17.25 10.00
N GLY A 199 9.55 -17.41 11.23
CA GLY A 199 10.13 -16.76 12.41
C GLY A 199 9.74 -15.29 12.56
N CYS A 200 8.63 -14.88 11.95
CA CYS A 200 8.14 -13.50 12.06
C CYS A 200 7.52 -13.25 13.45
N THR A 201 7.68 -12.04 13.98
CA THR A 201 6.92 -11.59 15.16
C THR A 201 5.50 -11.26 14.75
N GLU A 202 4.50 -11.80 15.46
CA GLU A 202 3.09 -11.60 15.12
C GLU A 202 2.42 -10.60 16.07
N TYR A 203 1.65 -9.67 15.53
CA TYR A 203 0.89 -8.68 16.29
C TYR A 203 -0.59 -8.78 15.96
N ASP A 204 -1.41 -8.80 17.01
CA ASP A 204 -2.87 -8.78 16.91
C ASP A 204 -3.37 -7.35 17.15
N MET A 205 -3.97 -6.73 16.13
CA MET A 205 -4.52 -5.37 16.24
C MET A 205 -5.97 -5.34 16.73
N GLY A 206 -6.60 -6.50 16.96
CA GLY A 206 -8.04 -6.59 17.26
C GLY A 206 -8.49 -5.80 18.49
N ILE A 207 -7.63 -5.69 19.52
CA ILE A 207 -7.92 -4.85 20.69
C ILE A 207 -7.78 -3.37 20.34
N LEU A 208 -6.69 -3.00 19.66
CA LEU A 208 -6.39 -1.61 19.28
C LEU A 208 -7.51 -0.99 18.42
N PHE A 209 -8.09 -1.78 17.52
CA PHE A 209 -9.24 -1.42 16.69
C PHE A 209 -10.48 -0.91 17.45
N ARG A 210 -10.64 -1.28 18.71
CA ARG A 210 -11.74 -0.81 19.55
C ARG A 210 -11.53 0.62 20.04
N TYR A 211 -10.28 1.07 20.08
CA TYR A 211 -9.88 2.32 20.71
C TYR A 211 -9.42 3.39 19.73
N VAL A 212 -9.10 3.01 18.48
CA VAL A 212 -8.68 3.95 17.45
C VAL A 212 -9.53 3.77 16.19
N HIS A 213 -9.86 4.88 15.56
CA HIS A 213 -10.46 4.91 14.22
C HIS A 213 -9.91 6.07 13.41
N THR A 214 -10.17 6.09 12.10
CA THR A 214 -9.75 7.16 11.20
C THR A 214 -10.81 7.48 10.16
N ASP A 215 -10.76 8.70 9.65
CA ASP A 215 -11.57 9.21 8.53
C ASP A 215 -10.73 9.46 7.26
N GLY A 216 -9.47 8.99 7.26
CA GLY A 216 -8.51 9.22 6.19
C GLY A 216 -7.73 10.54 6.29
N GLU A 217 -8.08 11.45 7.20
CA GLU A 217 -7.31 12.68 7.45
C GLU A 217 -6.62 12.67 8.81
N TRP A 218 -7.31 12.14 9.82
CA TRP A 218 -6.80 12.01 11.18
C TRP A 218 -7.14 10.64 11.76
N TYR A 219 -6.32 10.21 12.72
CA TYR A 219 -6.65 9.15 13.66
C TYR A 219 -7.25 9.77 14.91
N TYR A 220 -8.25 9.09 15.46
CA TYR A 220 -9.07 9.52 16.58
C TYR A 220 -9.12 8.44 17.64
N THR A 221 -9.16 8.87 18.90
CA THR A 221 -9.53 8.00 20.02
C THR A 221 -11.03 7.73 19.99
N SER A 222 -11.43 6.46 19.99
CA SER A 222 -12.85 6.08 19.85
C SER A 222 -13.72 6.45 21.05
N HIS A 223 -13.12 6.65 22.23
CA HIS A 223 -13.86 6.89 23.46
C HIS A 223 -14.32 8.35 23.64
N ASP A 224 -13.61 9.32 23.06
CA ASP A 224 -13.93 10.75 23.15
C ASP A 224 -13.83 11.49 21.80
N ASN A 225 -13.57 10.75 20.72
CA ASN A 225 -13.49 11.23 19.34
C ASN A 225 -12.47 12.38 19.15
N LYS A 226 -11.40 12.41 19.94
CA LYS A 226 -10.36 13.42 19.81
C LYS A 226 -9.33 13.03 18.75
N PRO A 227 -8.99 13.92 17.81
CA PRO A 227 -7.90 13.66 16.87
C PRO A 227 -6.57 13.67 17.62
N PHE A 228 -5.71 12.69 17.37
CA PHE A 228 -4.40 12.62 18.01
C PHE A 228 -3.23 12.47 17.02
N HIS A 229 -3.49 12.02 15.79
CA HIS A 229 -2.44 11.88 14.78
C HIS A 229 -2.97 12.18 13.38
N LYS A 230 -2.21 12.91 12.56
CA LYS A 230 -2.60 13.19 11.17
C LYS A 230 -2.22 12.01 10.29
N VAL A 231 -3.09 11.61 9.36
CA VAL A 231 -2.78 10.53 8.41
C VAL A 231 -1.64 10.96 7.49
N GLU A 232 -0.52 10.24 7.55
CA GLU A 232 0.63 10.44 6.65
C GLU A 232 0.44 9.72 5.31
N PHE A 233 -0.11 8.50 5.36
CA PHE A 233 -0.32 7.64 4.21
C PHE A 233 -1.76 7.14 4.17
N ILE A 234 -2.52 7.62 3.19
CA ILE A 234 -3.94 7.30 3.08
C ILE A 234 -4.18 5.82 2.85
N GLU A 235 -3.25 5.15 2.16
CA GLU A 235 -3.29 3.71 1.89
C GLU A 235 -3.33 2.92 3.20
N PHE A 236 -2.59 3.36 4.23
CA PHE A 236 -2.55 2.69 5.53
C PHE A 236 -3.69 3.07 6.46
N ALA A 237 -4.24 4.29 6.35
CA ALA A 237 -5.52 4.60 6.98
C ALA A 237 -6.63 3.68 6.46
N ILE A 238 -6.68 3.43 5.15
CA ILE A 238 -7.62 2.50 4.52
C ILE A 238 -7.35 1.05 4.99
N ILE A 239 -6.10 0.57 4.90
CA ILE A 239 -5.73 -0.79 5.36
C ILE A 239 -6.11 -1.00 6.83
N TYR A 240 -5.93 0.01 7.69
CA TYR A 240 -6.31 -0.04 9.10
C TYR A 240 -7.80 -0.32 9.29
N GLU A 241 -8.67 0.45 8.64
CA GLU A 241 -10.14 0.29 8.76
C GLU A 241 -10.66 -0.96 8.03
N ILE A 242 -9.99 -1.42 6.97
CA ILE A 242 -10.27 -2.75 6.40
C ILE A 242 -10.00 -3.84 7.44
N GLY A 243 -8.94 -3.73 8.24
CA GLY A 243 -8.72 -4.67 9.34
C GLY A 243 -9.86 -4.70 10.35
N LYS A 244 -10.43 -3.53 10.65
CA LYS A 244 -11.62 -3.44 11.51
C LYS A 244 -12.81 -4.18 10.91
N LEU A 245 -13.05 -4.01 9.60
CA LEU A 245 -14.07 -4.79 8.88
C LEU A 245 -13.83 -6.30 9.01
N MET A 246 -12.58 -6.76 8.80
CA MET A 246 -12.22 -8.17 8.94
C MET A 246 -12.39 -8.70 10.37
N SER A 247 -12.28 -7.83 11.39
CA SER A 247 -12.50 -8.17 12.81
C SER A 247 -13.95 -7.98 13.28
N ASN A 248 -14.90 -7.69 12.39
CA ASN A 248 -16.28 -7.33 12.72
C ASN A 248 -16.41 -6.14 13.70
N VAL A 249 -15.41 -5.26 13.73
CA VAL A 249 -15.46 -4.00 14.48
C VAL A 249 -16.09 -2.92 13.59
N PRO A 250 -17.08 -2.15 14.06
CA PRO A 250 -17.69 -1.10 13.26
C PRO A 250 -16.67 -0.07 12.74
N VAL A 251 -16.76 0.25 11.45
CA VAL A 251 -16.00 1.34 10.83
C VAL A 251 -16.74 2.65 11.09
N ILE A 252 -16.08 3.58 11.77
CA ILE A 252 -16.66 4.87 12.18
C ILE A 252 -16.24 5.93 11.16
N SER A 253 -16.92 5.91 10.02
CA SER A 253 -17.10 7.04 9.09
C SER A 253 -17.71 6.48 7.81
N TYR A 254 -19.04 6.45 7.76
CA TYR A 254 -19.72 6.16 6.51
C TYR A 254 -20.94 7.04 6.35
N ILE A 255 -20.75 8.13 5.62
CA ILE A 255 -21.78 8.61 4.72
C ILE A 255 -21.25 8.22 3.34
N PRO A 256 -21.85 7.24 2.65
CA PRO A 256 -21.43 6.97 1.28
C PRO A 256 -21.54 8.27 0.50
N PRO A 257 -20.48 8.70 -0.20
CA PRO A 257 -20.70 9.53 -1.36
C PRO A 257 -21.69 8.75 -2.24
N LYS A 258 -22.71 9.42 -2.79
CA LYS A 258 -23.55 8.82 -3.84
C LYS A 258 -22.58 8.24 -4.85
N ASP A 259 -22.54 6.91 -4.99
CA ASP A 259 -21.55 6.26 -5.85
C ASP A 259 -21.67 6.94 -7.22
N PRO A 260 -20.61 7.65 -7.69
CA PRO A 260 -20.69 8.41 -8.93
C PRO A 260 -20.91 7.49 -10.13
N TYR A 261 -20.78 6.17 -9.93
CA TYR A 261 -21.04 5.13 -10.91
C TYR A 261 -22.25 4.25 -10.55
N ALA A 262 -23.05 4.59 -9.53
CA ALA A 262 -24.29 3.84 -9.21
C ALA A 262 -25.25 3.81 -10.42
N ASP A 263 -25.24 4.89 -11.18
CA ASP A 263 -26.03 5.06 -12.40
C ASP A 263 -25.26 4.62 -13.67
N ASN A 264 -24.03 4.08 -13.54
CA ASN A 264 -23.25 3.59 -14.67
C ASN A 264 -23.79 2.21 -15.13
N PRO A 265 -24.21 2.06 -16.40
CA PRO A 265 -24.79 0.82 -16.91
C PRO A 265 -23.87 -0.41 -16.77
N VAL A 266 -22.55 -0.20 -16.85
CA VAL A 266 -21.56 -1.28 -16.68
C VAL A 266 -21.50 -1.75 -15.24
N VAL A 267 -21.56 -0.84 -14.28
CA VAL A 267 -21.56 -1.17 -12.84
C VAL A 267 -22.87 -1.86 -12.46
N GLN A 268 -24.00 -1.42 -13.03
CA GLN A 268 -25.29 -2.09 -12.84
C GLN A 268 -25.29 -3.53 -13.39
N GLU A 269 -24.69 -3.76 -14.55
CA GLU A 269 -24.57 -5.10 -15.12
C GLU A 269 -23.62 -5.99 -14.33
N ILE A 270 -22.48 -5.48 -13.85
CA ILE A 270 -21.57 -6.22 -12.95
C ILE A 270 -22.31 -6.62 -11.66
N ASN A 271 -23.02 -5.68 -11.04
CA ASN A 271 -23.78 -5.96 -9.82
C ASN A 271 -24.87 -7.01 -10.06
N ARG A 272 -25.59 -6.92 -11.19
CA ARG A 272 -26.59 -7.91 -11.61
C ARG A 272 -25.96 -9.30 -11.79
N LEU A 273 -24.80 -9.39 -12.44
CA LEU A 273 -24.07 -10.64 -12.65
C LEU A 273 -23.58 -11.25 -11.32
N CYS A 274 -23.07 -10.43 -10.41
CA CYS A 274 -22.63 -10.87 -9.08
C CYS A 274 -23.80 -11.36 -8.20
N SER A 275 -24.94 -10.66 -8.21
CA SER A 275 -26.14 -11.10 -7.48
C SER A 275 -26.70 -12.41 -8.02
N SER A 276 -26.71 -12.60 -9.36
CA SER A 276 -27.24 -13.81 -9.99
C SER A 276 -26.45 -15.09 -9.71
N ARG A 277 -25.19 -14.98 -9.24
CA ARG A 277 -24.35 -16.13 -8.89
C ARG A 277 -24.56 -16.63 -7.47
N ASN A 278 -25.01 -15.78 -6.56
CA ASN A 278 -25.27 -16.15 -5.17
C ASN A 278 -26.62 -16.87 -4.98
N ASP A 279 -27.50 -16.83 -5.98
CA ASP A 279 -28.80 -17.52 -5.96
C ASP A 279 -28.73 -18.93 -6.60
N SER A 280 -27.52 -19.40 -6.96
CA SER A 280 -27.29 -20.67 -7.68
C SER A 280 -26.42 -21.69 -6.93
N GLU A 281 -26.12 -21.46 -5.66
CA GLU A 281 -25.54 -22.45 -4.72
C GLU A 281 -26.57 -22.83 -3.64
#